data_AF-W7U181-F1
#
_entry.id   AF-W7U181-F1
#
_cell.length_a   1.000
_cell.length_b   1.000
_cell.length_c   1.000
_cell.angle_alpha   90.00
_cell.angle_beta   90.00
_cell.angle_gamma   90.00
#
_symmetry.space_group_name_H-M   'P 1'
#
loop_
_entity.id
_entity.type
_entity.pdbx_description
1 polymer ?
#
loop_
_entity_poly.entity_id
_entity_poly.type
_entity_poly.pdbx_seq_one_letter_code
_entity_poly.pdbx_strand_id
1 'polypeptide(L)'
;MRQRTIIIPTTLWTLVMQLVVGNCAATRCSSSCFLSSSALFSSVHGGRKVPLHQQFRLHSRNMMAYSNKHGSTGRRRVKDVLRPPLPPQTAVQGNKWAEEISPASLKQKFTQQPFQRVIPLITLVTFVGYVFVSPYAPGSVPNMLDSAVLKTVGGLTLNYFNVLPTLLPDLAPRFSPVMEGVFNLLLAYAALLSGFLVDGRQAADPASVNSDSPGGINFFFPFAAAGLALTNTAFLPYLILRPLHKVDKPVMQEEVPEIELKLGESKPLLSVYGVAGLYSIWWAFFGRPEFGGLTERWASFTDLVSSDRLMFAFSVEAVLYWIFQGWLVDDDMRRRAAVSEGVVPWIAKTVPFLGLFVYMLWRPPLLSQQSEEPGRQRG
;
A
#
# COMPACT_ATOMS: atom_id res chain seq x y z
N MET A 1 -2.71 26.42 -34.83
CA MET A 1 -1.90 25.57 -33.93
C MET A 1 -2.85 24.76 -33.06
N ARG A 2 -2.83 23.43 -33.15
CA ARG A 2 -3.77 22.53 -32.43
C ARG A 2 -3.38 22.42 -30.95
N GLN A 3 -4.25 22.87 -30.05
CA GLN A 3 -4.21 22.49 -28.62
C GLN A 3 -4.44 20.98 -28.50
N ARG A 4 -3.49 20.27 -27.89
CA ARG A 4 -3.67 18.88 -27.45
C ARG A 4 -4.14 18.92 -25.99
N THR A 5 -5.41 18.62 -25.76
CA THR A 5 -5.97 18.37 -24.44
C THR A 5 -5.34 17.09 -23.89
N ILE A 6 -4.54 17.22 -22.84
CA ILE A 6 -3.98 16.08 -22.10
C ILE A 6 -5.09 15.56 -21.20
N ILE A 7 -5.68 14.42 -21.58
CA ILE A 7 -6.64 13.68 -20.77
C ILE A 7 -5.84 12.83 -19.78
N ILE A 8 -5.79 13.28 -18.52
CA ILE A 8 -5.24 12.50 -17.40
C ILE A 8 -6.32 11.45 -17.01
N PRO A 9 -5.97 10.18 -16.75
CA PRO A 9 -6.97 9.14 -16.50
C PRO A 9 -7.62 9.35 -15.13
N THR A 10 -8.88 9.80 -15.14
CA THR A 10 -9.78 9.94 -13.98
C THR A 10 -10.08 8.61 -13.28
N THR A 11 -9.67 7.48 -13.86
CA THR A 11 -9.93 6.13 -13.36
C THR A 11 -9.18 5.80 -12.07
N LEU A 12 -7.95 6.31 -11.89
CA LEU A 12 -7.18 6.11 -10.65
C LEU A 12 -7.78 6.90 -9.48
N TRP A 13 -8.28 8.11 -9.77
CA TRP A 13 -8.97 8.98 -8.81
C TRP A 13 -10.29 8.38 -8.32
N THR A 14 -11.09 7.81 -9.23
CA THR A 14 -12.33 7.11 -8.85
C THR A 14 -12.07 5.85 -8.03
N LEU A 15 -10.96 5.14 -8.27
CA LEU A 15 -10.62 3.92 -7.52
C LEU A 15 -10.18 4.25 -6.09
N VAL A 16 -9.37 5.30 -5.92
CA VAL A 16 -8.98 5.82 -4.60
C VAL A 16 -10.21 6.34 -3.84
N MET A 17 -11.10 7.09 -4.49
CA MET A 17 -12.34 7.57 -3.86
C MET A 17 -13.33 6.45 -3.53
N GLN A 18 -13.42 5.39 -4.35
CA GLN A 18 -14.24 4.22 -4.04
C GLN A 18 -13.71 3.42 -2.85
N LEU A 19 -12.39 3.35 -2.65
CA LEU A 19 -11.78 2.71 -1.48
C LEU A 19 -11.96 3.54 -0.21
N VAL A 20 -11.94 4.88 -0.31
CA VAL A 20 -12.18 5.79 0.81
C VAL A 20 -13.66 5.84 1.22
N VAL A 21 -14.59 5.83 0.26
CA VAL A 21 -16.04 5.95 0.52
C VAL A 21 -16.70 4.59 0.75
N GLY A 22 -16.22 3.52 0.11
CA GLY A 22 -16.83 2.19 0.15
C GLY A 22 -16.85 1.53 1.54
N ASN A 23 -15.90 1.88 2.41
CA ASN A 23 -15.83 1.33 3.77
C ASN A 23 -16.73 2.05 4.80
N CYS A 24 -17.30 3.21 4.47
CA CYS A 24 -18.27 3.90 5.35
C CYS A 24 -19.73 3.47 5.15
N ALA A 25 -20.05 2.82 4.02
CA ALA A 25 -21.41 2.36 3.74
C ALA A 25 -21.78 1.02 4.41
N ALA A 26 -20.80 0.29 4.96
CA ALA A 26 -21.02 -1.05 5.52
C ALA A 26 -21.55 -1.07 6.97
N THR A 27 -21.58 0.07 7.67
CA THR A 27 -21.97 0.14 9.10
C THR A 27 -23.31 0.80 9.39
N ARG A 28 -24.10 1.17 8.37
CA ARG A 28 -25.54 1.50 8.54
C ARG A 28 -26.38 1.03 7.37
N CYS A 29 -26.84 -0.21 7.43
CA CYS A 29 -28.21 -0.54 7.04
C CYS A 29 -28.55 -1.96 7.51
N SER A 30 -29.24 -2.04 8.65
CA SER A 30 -30.10 -3.19 8.93
C SER A 30 -31.24 -3.17 7.90
N SER A 31 -31.41 -4.30 7.24
CA SER A 31 -32.68 -4.88 6.79
C SER A 31 -33.73 -3.96 6.13
N SER A 32 -34.01 -4.26 4.85
CA SER A 32 -35.17 -3.81 4.05
C SER A 32 -34.92 -2.59 3.15
N CYS A 33 -34.24 -2.81 2.01
CA CYS A 33 -34.52 -2.16 0.71
C CYS A 33 -33.66 -2.83 -0.38
N PHE A 34 -33.85 -4.14 -0.57
CA PHE A 34 -33.53 -4.78 -1.84
C PHE A 34 -34.81 -4.71 -2.67
N LEU A 35 -34.90 -3.75 -3.59
CA LEU A 35 -35.67 -3.79 -4.84
C LEU A 35 -35.83 -2.36 -5.37
N SER A 36 -35.64 -2.22 -6.69
CA SER A 36 -35.97 -1.05 -7.51
C SER A 36 -34.90 0.04 -7.60
N SER A 37 -34.01 -0.09 -8.59
CA SER A 37 -33.86 0.92 -9.67
C SER A 37 -32.80 0.47 -10.66
N SER A 38 -33.16 -0.52 -11.48
CA SER A 38 -32.56 -0.75 -12.80
C SER A 38 -33.45 -0.06 -13.83
N ALA A 39 -33.32 1.25 -14.01
CA ALA A 39 -33.93 1.97 -15.13
C ALA A 39 -33.31 3.35 -15.28
N LEU A 40 -33.10 3.77 -16.54
CA LEU A 40 -32.62 5.07 -17.02
C LEU A 40 -31.11 5.22 -17.19
N PHE A 41 -30.58 4.68 -18.29
CA PHE A 41 -29.89 5.46 -19.35
C PHE A 41 -29.48 4.52 -20.49
N SER A 42 -30.39 4.24 -21.43
CA SER A 42 -30.04 3.85 -22.81
C SER A 42 -31.26 3.89 -23.72
N SER A 43 -31.39 5.00 -24.44
CA SER A 43 -32.01 5.14 -25.75
C SER A 43 -31.40 6.44 -26.29
N VAL A 44 -30.80 6.50 -27.47
CA VAL A 44 -31.46 6.41 -28.77
C VAL A 44 -30.40 6.18 -29.86
N HIS A 45 -30.66 5.21 -30.75
CA HIS A 45 -30.11 4.88 -32.09
C HIS A 45 -29.91 3.34 -32.12
N GLY A 46 -30.79 2.50 -32.64
CA GLY A 46 -31.59 2.62 -33.86
C GLY A 46 -31.09 1.55 -34.84
N GLY A 47 -31.63 0.32 -34.79
CA GLY A 47 -31.27 -0.70 -35.80
C GLY A 47 -31.58 -2.16 -35.44
N ARG A 48 -32.78 -2.61 -35.87
CA ARG A 48 -33.22 -3.98 -36.23
C ARG A 48 -33.04 -5.15 -35.25
N LYS A 49 -34.19 -5.68 -34.81
CA LYS A 49 -34.43 -6.99 -34.19
C LYS A 49 -34.32 -8.13 -35.22
N VAL A 50 -33.72 -9.27 -34.83
CA VAL A 50 -34.22 -10.64 -35.05
C VAL A 50 -33.63 -11.56 -33.94
N PRO A 51 -34.41 -12.40 -33.25
CA PRO A 51 -33.92 -13.33 -32.23
C PRO A 51 -33.65 -14.72 -32.83
N LEU A 52 -32.63 -15.43 -32.32
CA LEU A 52 -32.48 -16.87 -32.58
C LEU A 52 -32.13 -17.61 -31.28
N HIS A 53 -33.15 -18.20 -30.68
CA HIS A 53 -33.03 -19.42 -29.90
C HIS A 53 -32.98 -20.59 -30.90
N GLN A 54 -32.22 -21.65 -30.57
CA GLN A 54 -32.01 -22.90 -31.34
C GLN A 54 -30.84 -22.89 -32.33
N GLN A 55 -29.77 -23.58 -31.93
CA GLN A 55 -28.74 -24.29 -32.73
C GLN A 55 -27.49 -24.32 -31.82
N PHE A 56 -26.88 -25.41 -31.38
CA PHE A 56 -26.73 -26.76 -31.91
C PHE A 56 -26.62 -27.76 -30.76
N ARG A 57 -27.58 -28.70 -30.70
CA ARG A 57 -27.36 -30.04 -30.19
C ARG A 57 -27.38 -30.90 -31.46
N LEU A 58 -26.22 -31.42 -31.90
CA LEU A 58 -26.01 -32.50 -32.89
C LEU A 58 -24.71 -32.27 -33.69
N HIS A 59 -23.61 -32.86 -33.24
CA HIS A 59 -22.76 -33.67 -34.13
C HIS A 59 -21.75 -34.45 -33.27
N SER A 60 -22.24 -35.56 -32.73
CA SER A 60 -21.41 -36.75 -32.54
C SER A 60 -21.31 -37.46 -33.90
N ARG A 61 -20.17 -38.15 -34.10
CA ARG A 61 -19.76 -38.91 -35.29
C ARG A 61 -18.98 -38.10 -36.32
N ASN A 62 -17.65 -38.17 -36.20
CA ASN A 62 -16.77 -38.67 -37.26
C ASN A 62 -15.32 -38.64 -36.75
N MET A 63 -14.74 -39.82 -36.51
CA MET A 63 -13.42 -40.21 -37.01
C MET A 63 -13.09 -41.59 -36.45
N MET A 64 -13.37 -42.61 -37.27
CA MET A 64 -12.70 -43.90 -37.20
C MET A 64 -11.62 -43.95 -38.28
N ALA A 65 -10.60 -44.75 -37.98
CA ALA A 65 -9.66 -45.43 -38.88
C ALA A 65 -8.37 -44.68 -39.27
N TYR A 66 -7.26 -45.10 -38.65
CA TYR A 66 -6.04 -45.43 -39.38
C TYR A 66 -5.31 -46.64 -38.77
N SER A 67 -5.38 -47.73 -39.54
CA SER A 67 -4.46 -48.86 -39.77
C SER A 67 -3.42 -49.34 -38.73
N ASN A 68 -3.65 -50.59 -38.30
CA ASN A 68 -2.75 -51.73 -37.99
C ASN A 68 -1.26 -51.70 -38.38
N LYS A 69 -0.39 -52.21 -37.48
CA LYS A 69 0.62 -53.26 -37.77
C LYS A 69 1.30 -53.87 -36.51
N HIS A 70 1.36 -55.22 -36.49
CA HIS A 70 2.18 -56.17 -35.68
C HIS A 70 2.03 -56.13 -34.13
N GLY A 71 1.96 -57.21 -33.35
CA GLY A 71 2.16 -58.64 -33.52
C GLY A 71 2.68 -59.24 -32.19
N SER A 72 2.16 -60.40 -31.80
CA SER A 72 2.65 -61.35 -30.76
C SER A 72 2.22 -61.20 -29.28
N THR A 73 1.36 -62.14 -28.87
CA THR A 73 1.39 -62.99 -27.66
C THR A 73 1.80 -62.41 -26.30
N GLY A 74 0.84 -62.36 -25.37
CA GLY A 74 1.12 -62.24 -23.94
C GLY A 74 -0.14 -62.34 -23.08
N ARG A 75 -0.48 -63.56 -22.64
CA ARG A 75 -1.50 -63.83 -21.60
C ARG A 75 -1.05 -63.17 -20.29
N ARG A 76 -1.62 -62.03 -19.91
CA ARG A 76 -1.62 -61.57 -18.51
C ARG A 76 -3.01 -61.08 -18.12
N ARG A 77 -3.41 -61.54 -16.94
CA ARG A 77 -4.67 -61.35 -16.26
C ARG A 77 -4.83 -59.86 -15.93
N VAL A 78 -5.67 -59.13 -16.66
CA VAL A 78 -6.01 -57.74 -16.35
C VAL A 78 -7.39 -57.74 -15.70
N LYS A 79 -7.42 -57.73 -14.37
CA LYS A 79 -8.63 -57.38 -13.60
C LYS A 79 -8.47 -56.10 -12.77
N ASP A 80 -7.36 -55.36 -12.95
CA ASP A 80 -7.06 -54.14 -12.19
C ASP A 80 -6.66 -52.97 -13.10
N VAL A 81 -7.44 -52.65 -14.13
CA VAL A 81 -7.30 -51.37 -14.84
C VAL A 81 -8.68 -50.92 -15.32
N LEU A 82 -9.38 -50.15 -14.49
CA LEU A 82 -10.44 -49.19 -14.87
C LEU A 82 -10.97 -48.52 -13.60
N ARG A 83 -10.13 -47.72 -12.95
CA ARG A 83 -10.62 -46.48 -12.37
C ARG A 83 -9.95 -45.36 -13.17
N PRO A 84 -10.71 -44.48 -13.85
CA PRO A 84 -10.11 -43.26 -14.34
C PRO A 84 -9.46 -42.55 -13.14
N PRO A 85 -8.25 -41.98 -13.28
CA PRO A 85 -7.74 -41.11 -12.24
C PRO A 85 -8.81 -40.04 -12.02
N LEU A 86 -9.26 -39.91 -10.78
CA LEU A 86 -10.03 -38.74 -10.38
C LEU A 86 -9.22 -37.53 -10.88
N PRO A 87 -9.84 -36.54 -11.55
CA PRO A 87 -9.14 -35.31 -11.84
C PRO A 87 -8.50 -34.85 -10.53
N PRO A 88 -7.23 -34.40 -10.55
CA PRO A 88 -6.60 -33.87 -9.34
C PRO A 88 -7.63 -32.91 -8.76
N GLN A 89 -8.04 -33.17 -7.51
CA GLN A 89 -8.90 -32.24 -6.81
C GLN A 89 -8.17 -30.92 -6.91
N THR A 90 -8.69 -30.02 -7.74
CA THR A 90 -8.38 -28.61 -7.65
C THR A 90 -8.90 -28.25 -6.28
N ALA A 91 -8.06 -28.46 -5.25
CA ALA A 91 -8.19 -27.78 -4.00
C ALA A 91 -8.40 -26.34 -4.41
N VAL A 92 -9.62 -25.84 -4.21
CA VAL A 92 -9.93 -24.43 -4.39
C VAL A 92 -8.87 -23.75 -3.55
N GLN A 93 -7.89 -23.18 -4.24
CA GLN A 93 -6.72 -22.57 -3.64
C GLN A 93 -7.30 -21.35 -2.94
N GLY A 94 -7.66 -21.55 -1.67
CA GLY A 94 -8.34 -20.55 -0.87
C GLY A 94 -7.50 -19.29 -0.92
N ASN A 95 -8.16 -18.13 -1.02
CA ASN A 95 -7.48 -16.86 -0.92
C ASN A 95 -6.76 -16.82 0.43
N LYS A 96 -5.47 -17.19 0.49
CA LYS A 96 -4.70 -17.28 1.74
C LYS A 96 -4.53 -15.94 2.44
N TRP A 97 -4.75 -14.83 1.74
CA TRP A 97 -5.01 -13.52 2.35
C TRP A 97 -6.17 -13.55 3.36
N ALA A 98 -7.24 -14.27 3.06
CA ALA A 98 -8.36 -14.46 3.98
C ALA A 98 -7.99 -15.39 5.16
N GLU A 99 -7.06 -16.33 4.96
CA GLU A 99 -6.51 -17.16 6.04
C GLU A 99 -5.64 -16.32 7.00
N GLU A 100 -4.79 -15.43 6.48
CA GLU A 100 -3.91 -14.52 7.25
C GLU A 100 -4.64 -13.46 8.07
N ILE A 101 -5.89 -13.17 7.70
CA ILE A 101 -6.78 -12.23 8.40
C ILE A 101 -7.87 -13.00 9.19
N SER A 102 -7.85 -14.34 9.14
CA SER A 102 -8.84 -15.16 9.86
C SER A 102 -8.75 -14.94 11.38
N PRO A 103 -9.85 -15.05 12.13
CA PRO A 103 -9.84 -14.88 13.59
C PRO A 103 -8.83 -15.79 14.31
N ALA A 104 -8.61 -17.01 13.81
CA ALA A 104 -7.63 -17.95 14.34
C ALA A 104 -6.19 -17.44 14.16
N SER A 105 -5.85 -16.99 12.95
CA SER A 105 -4.53 -16.41 12.66
C SER A 105 -4.27 -15.13 13.46
N LEU A 106 -5.28 -14.28 13.63
CA LEU A 106 -5.19 -13.07 14.44
C LEU A 106 -4.94 -13.45 15.90
N LYS A 107 -5.73 -14.36 16.47
CA LYS A 107 -5.52 -14.83 17.84
C LYS A 107 -4.09 -15.33 18.05
N GLN A 108 -3.55 -16.09 17.11
CA GLN A 108 -2.15 -16.52 17.13
C GLN A 108 -1.17 -15.33 17.09
N LYS A 109 -1.35 -14.36 16.18
CA LYS A 109 -0.53 -13.13 16.08
C LYS A 109 -0.49 -12.36 17.40
N PHE A 110 -1.66 -12.13 17.99
CA PHE A 110 -1.79 -11.43 19.28
C PHE A 110 -1.21 -12.22 20.46
N THR A 111 -1.21 -13.56 20.39
CA THR A 111 -0.64 -14.41 21.44
C THR A 111 0.89 -14.44 21.36
N GLN A 112 1.47 -14.48 20.16
CA GLN A 112 2.92 -14.59 19.98
C GLN A 112 3.67 -13.26 20.14
N GLN A 113 3.09 -12.15 19.68
CA GLN A 113 3.73 -10.83 19.72
C GLN A 113 2.78 -9.77 20.31
N PRO A 114 2.31 -9.94 21.56
CA PRO A 114 1.22 -9.12 22.11
C PRO A 114 1.54 -7.64 22.06
N PHE A 115 2.72 -7.21 22.53
CA PHE A 115 3.09 -5.80 22.55
C PHE A 115 3.18 -5.18 21.14
N GLN A 116 3.75 -5.89 20.18
CA GLN A 116 3.91 -5.37 18.81
C GLN A 116 2.59 -5.27 18.04
N ARG A 117 1.49 -5.86 18.53
CA ARG A 117 0.18 -5.84 17.88
C ARG A 117 -0.84 -5.01 18.65
N VAL A 118 -0.86 -5.13 19.97
CA VAL A 118 -1.78 -4.41 20.85
C VAL A 118 -1.47 -2.92 20.86
N ILE A 119 -0.20 -2.52 20.88
CA ILE A 119 0.16 -1.09 20.88
C ILE A 119 -0.33 -0.39 19.60
N PRO A 120 0.03 -0.82 18.37
CA PRO A 120 -0.53 -0.20 17.17
C PRO A 120 -2.06 -0.29 17.07
N LEU A 121 -2.69 -1.36 17.57
CA LEU A 121 -4.15 -1.49 17.56
C LEU A 121 -4.81 -0.46 18.47
N ILE A 122 -4.36 -0.34 19.72
CA ILE A 122 -4.88 0.66 20.65
C ILE A 122 -4.63 2.05 20.05
N THR A 123 -3.44 2.31 19.54
CA THR A 123 -3.13 3.58 18.88
C THR A 123 -4.05 3.86 17.71
N LEU A 124 -4.32 2.89 16.84
CA LEU A 124 -5.24 3.06 15.71
C LEU A 124 -6.67 3.38 16.19
N VAL A 125 -7.18 2.62 17.16
CA VAL A 125 -8.53 2.83 17.71
C VAL A 125 -8.63 4.19 18.40
N THR A 126 -7.63 4.56 19.20
CA THR A 126 -7.57 5.86 19.87
C THR A 126 -7.44 6.99 18.86
N PHE A 127 -6.56 6.85 17.87
CA PHE A 127 -6.36 7.85 16.82
C PHE A 127 -7.64 8.07 16.01
N VAL A 128 -8.22 7.01 15.45
CA VAL A 128 -9.44 7.12 14.64
C VAL A 128 -10.62 7.59 15.50
N GLY A 129 -10.78 7.03 16.70
CA GLY A 129 -11.84 7.41 17.63
C GLY A 129 -11.73 8.86 18.08
N TYR A 130 -10.54 9.35 18.38
CA TYR A 130 -10.32 10.73 18.83
C TYR A 130 -10.36 11.73 17.66
N VAL A 131 -9.62 11.45 16.58
CA VAL A 131 -9.42 12.39 15.47
C VAL A 131 -10.56 12.36 14.46
N PHE A 132 -11.31 11.27 14.29
CA PHE A 132 -12.39 11.24 13.28
C PHE A 132 -13.79 11.13 13.87
N VAL A 133 -13.94 10.63 15.09
CA VAL A 133 -15.26 10.40 15.71
C VAL A 133 -15.56 11.37 16.85
N SER A 134 -14.56 11.66 17.69
CA SER A 134 -14.77 12.40 18.94
C SER A 134 -15.00 13.90 18.71
N PRO A 135 -15.91 14.54 19.46
CA PRO A 135 -16.07 16.00 19.45
C PRO A 135 -14.95 16.74 20.19
N TYR A 136 -14.06 16.03 20.90
CA TYR A 136 -13.03 16.66 21.75
C TYR A 136 -11.75 17.04 21.01
N ALA A 137 -11.49 16.50 19.82
CA ALA A 137 -10.35 16.93 19.02
C ALA A 137 -10.62 18.32 18.41
N PRO A 138 -9.58 19.17 18.29
CA PRO A 138 -9.66 20.51 17.68
C PRO A 138 -10.47 20.59 16.40
N GLY A 139 -11.26 21.65 16.26
CA GLY A 139 -12.13 21.88 15.10
C GLY A 139 -13.42 21.05 15.11
N SER A 140 -14.33 21.38 14.19
CA SER A 140 -15.59 20.64 14.04
C SER A 140 -15.33 19.21 13.59
N VAL A 141 -16.10 18.26 14.12
CA VAL A 141 -16.11 16.88 13.59
C VAL A 141 -16.37 16.95 12.09
N PRO A 142 -15.44 16.50 11.24
CA PRO A 142 -15.63 16.62 9.81
C PRO A 142 -16.78 15.69 9.42
N ASN A 143 -17.85 16.26 8.87
CA ASN A 143 -18.51 15.52 7.82
C ASN A 143 -17.47 15.44 6.70
N MET A 144 -16.79 14.31 6.56
CA MET A 144 -15.74 14.07 5.55
C MET A 144 -16.23 14.35 4.12
N LEU A 145 -17.55 14.34 3.92
CA LEU A 145 -18.24 14.66 2.67
C LEU A 145 -18.64 16.14 2.56
N ASP A 146 -18.26 16.98 3.52
CA ASP A 146 -18.46 18.41 3.41
C ASP A 146 -17.60 18.96 2.26
N SER A 147 -18.24 19.75 1.42
CA SER A 147 -17.64 20.35 0.24
C SER A 147 -16.45 21.25 0.57
N ALA A 148 -16.42 21.87 1.75
CA ALA A 148 -15.30 22.70 2.20
C ALA A 148 -14.05 21.84 2.46
N VAL A 149 -14.20 20.76 3.22
CA VAL A 149 -13.10 19.83 3.52
C VAL A 149 -12.56 19.19 2.23
N LEU A 150 -13.44 18.74 1.35
CA LEU A 150 -13.06 18.15 0.06
C LEU A 150 -12.31 19.15 -0.84
N LYS A 151 -12.69 20.43 -0.84
CA LYS A 151 -11.96 21.48 -1.57
C LYS A 151 -10.58 21.73 -0.97
N THR A 152 -10.46 21.77 0.35
CA THR A 152 -9.17 21.93 1.03
C THR A 152 -8.24 20.76 0.72
N VAL A 153 -8.70 19.52 0.93
CA VAL A 153 -7.92 18.31 0.65
C VAL A 153 -7.57 18.20 -0.84
N GLY A 154 -8.52 18.47 -1.73
CA GLY A 154 -8.29 18.47 -3.18
C GLY A 154 -7.29 19.56 -3.59
N GLY A 155 -7.37 20.75 -3.01
CA GLY A 155 -6.45 21.84 -3.26
C GLY A 155 -5.03 21.54 -2.75
N LEU A 156 -4.90 21.03 -1.54
CA LEU A 156 -3.62 20.55 -1.01
C LEU A 156 -3.05 19.42 -1.88
N THR A 157 -3.92 18.57 -2.43
CA THR A 157 -3.52 17.50 -3.34
C THR A 157 -2.94 18.02 -4.65
N LEU A 158 -3.48 19.10 -5.20
CA LEU A 158 -2.90 19.76 -6.37
C LEU A 158 -1.51 20.35 -6.05
N ASN A 159 -1.24 20.68 -4.79
CA ASN A 159 0.03 21.21 -4.31
C ASN A 159 1.02 20.13 -3.82
N TYR A 160 0.86 18.86 -4.23
CA TYR A 160 1.74 17.75 -3.85
C TYR A 160 3.23 18.06 -4.07
N PHE A 161 4.03 17.72 -3.07
CA PHE A 161 5.47 18.01 -2.94
C PHE A 161 5.84 19.47 -3.23
N ASN A 162 4.89 20.40 -3.03
CA ASN A 162 5.02 21.81 -3.35
C ASN A 162 5.41 22.08 -4.82
N VAL A 163 5.16 21.14 -5.75
CA VAL A 163 5.57 21.27 -7.15
C VAL A 163 4.81 22.39 -7.83
N LEU A 164 3.48 22.35 -7.78
CA LEU A 164 2.63 23.36 -8.41
C LEU A 164 2.85 24.77 -7.85
N PRO A 165 2.85 25.01 -6.52
CA PRO A 165 3.08 26.36 -5.99
C PRO A 165 4.49 26.89 -6.26
N THR A 166 5.47 26.03 -6.55
CA THR A 166 6.83 26.45 -6.92
C THR A 166 6.97 26.76 -8.41
N LEU A 167 6.41 25.91 -9.27
CA LEU A 167 6.62 26.02 -10.73
C LEU A 167 5.57 26.89 -11.43
N LEU A 168 4.33 26.86 -10.94
CA LEU A 168 3.18 27.53 -11.56
C LEU A 168 2.31 28.17 -10.46
N PRO A 169 2.84 29.17 -9.72
CA PRO A 169 2.18 29.75 -8.54
C PRO A 169 0.81 30.38 -8.85
N ASP A 170 0.58 30.83 -10.08
CA ASP A 170 -0.68 31.43 -10.51
C ASP A 170 -1.82 30.41 -10.66
N LEU A 171 -1.48 29.14 -10.90
CA LEU A 171 -2.45 28.04 -11.02
C LEU A 171 -2.63 27.27 -9.71
N ALA A 172 -1.72 27.47 -8.76
CA ALA A 172 -1.73 26.75 -7.50
C ALA A 172 -2.84 27.27 -6.57
N PRO A 173 -3.70 26.37 -6.03
CA PRO A 173 -4.51 26.70 -4.87
C PRO A 173 -3.67 27.38 -3.78
N ARG A 174 -4.21 28.43 -3.15
CA ARG A 174 -3.48 29.21 -2.16
C ARG A 174 -3.87 28.80 -0.74
N PHE A 175 -2.93 28.23 -0.02
CA PHE A 175 -3.06 27.91 1.40
C PHE A 175 -1.91 28.54 2.19
N SER A 176 -2.04 28.54 3.52
CA SER A 176 -0.95 28.92 4.41
C SER A 176 0.28 28.05 4.14
N PRO A 177 1.50 28.62 4.03
CA PRO A 177 2.73 27.86 3.82
C PRO A 177 2.95 26.76 4.85
N VAL A 178 2.54 27.02 6.10
CA VAL A 178 2.62 26.06 7.20
C VAL A 178 1.75 24.83 6.90
N MET A 179 0.52 25.04 6.46
CA MET A 179 -0.41 23.96 6.11
C MET A 179 0.11 23.15 4.91
N GLU A 180 0.56 23.84 3.86
CA GLU A 180 1.16 23.17 2.69
C GLU A 180 2.42 22.39 3.08
N GLY A 181 3.28 22.95 3.91
CA GLY A 181 4.54 22.34 4.34
C GLY A 181 4.32 21.12 5.24
N VAL A 182 3.42 21.20 6.23
CA VAL A 182 3.09 20.05 7.10
C VAL A 182 2.47 18.92 6.30
N PHE A 183 1.53 19.22 5.41
CA PHE A 183 0.90 18.24 4.55
C PHE A 183 1.90 17.54 3.61
N ASN A 184 2.72 18.31 2.90
CA ASN A 184 3.69 17.75 1.97
C ASN A 184 4.84 17.02 2.67
N LEU A 185 5.23 17.47 3.87
CA LEU A 185 6.16 16.72 4.72
C LEU A 185 5.58 15.35 5.07
N LEU A 186 4.30 15.29 5.45
CA LEU A 186 3.64 14.03 5.79
C LEU A 186 3.59 13.07 4.60
N LEU A 187 3.30 13.56 3.40
CA LEU A 187 3.34 12.77 2.17
C LEU A 187 4.75 12.28 1.83
N ALA A 188 5.76 13.14 1.98
CA ALA A 188 7.15 12.77 1.78
C ALA A 188 7.58 11.71 2.79
N TYR A 189 7.11 11.81 4.04
CA TYR A 189 7.32 10.82 5.09
C TYR A 189 6.71 9.48 4.70
N ALA A 190 5.43 9.46 4.32
CA ALA A 190 4.73 8.26 3.88
C ALA A 190 5.43 7.64 2.65
N ALA A 191 5.86 8.45 1.69
CA ALA A 191 6.60 7.99 0.51
C ALA A 191 7.96 7.41 0.89
N LEU A 192 8.66 7.98 1.87
CA LEU A 192 9.95 7.47 2.33
C LEU A 192 9.83 6.10 3.00
N LEU A 193 8.66 5.78 3.59
CA LEU A 193 8.38 4.42 4.08
C LEU A 193 8.37 3.38 2.96
N SER A 194 8.26 3.77 1.68
CA SER A 194 8.46 2.83 0.55
C SER A 194 9.84 2.17 0.55
N GLY A 195 10.83 2.76 1.24
CA GLY A 195 12.12 2.11 1.48
C GLY A 195 12.00 0.78 2.24
N PHE A 196 10.90 0.53 2.94
CA PHE A 196 10.60 -0.74 3.60
C PHE A 196 9.79 -1.72 2.74
N LEU A 197 9.55 -1.42 1.45
CA LEU A 197 8.91 -2.37 0.51
C LEU A 197 9.68 -3.68 0.37
N VAL A 198 10.98 -3.67 0.66
CA VAL A 198 11.80 -4.88 0.76
C VAL A 198 11.64 -5.62 2.11
N ASP A 199 10.44 -5.57 2.70
CA ASP A 199 10.14 -6.20 4.00
C ASP A 199 10.33 -7.73 3.99
N GLY A 200 10.44 -8.36 2.81
CA GLY A 200 10.64 -9.80 2.63
C GLY A 200 9.44 -10.65 3.08
N ARG A 201 8.45 -10.06 3.75
CA ARG A 201 7.20 -10.69 4.14
C ARG A 201 6.28 -10.75 2.93
N GLN A 202 6.58 -11.69 2.05
CA GLN A 202 5.67 -12.06 0.97
C GLN A 202 4.32 -12.46 1.59
N ALA A 203 3.23 -11.96 1.01
CA ALA A 203 1.93 -12.55 1.30
C ALA A 203 2.00 -14.01 0.81
N ALA A 204 1.81 -14.96 1.73
CA ALA A 204 2.18 -16.36 1.55
C ALA A 204 1.71 -16.95 0.21
N ASP A 205 2.60 -17.02 -0.78
CA ASP A 205 2.42 -17.84 -1.97
C ASP A 205 3.33 -19.08 -1.85
N PRO A 206 2.79 -20.27 -1.56
CA PRO A 206 3.58 -21.49 -1.43
C PRO A 206 4.20 -21.94 -2.76
N ALA A 207 3.84 -21.33 -3.90
CA ALA A 207 4.47 -21.64 -5.18
C ALA A 207 5.88 -21.06 -5.32
N SER A 208 6.25 -19.98 -4.62
CA SER A 208 7.57 -19.32 -4.78
C SER A 208 8.71 -19.97 -3.99
N VAL A 209 8.40 -20.89 -3.07
CA VAL A 209 9.44 -21.57 -2.26
C VAL A 209 10.12 -22.70 -3.05
N ASN A 210 9.50 -23.21 -4.12
CA ASN A 210 10.05 -24.29 -4.95
C ASN A 210 9.88 -24.06 -6.48
N SER A 211 9.51 -22.87 -6.91
CA SER A 211 9.32 -22.54 -8.33
C SER A 211 10.17 -21.34 -8.69
N ASP A 212 10.87 -21.40 -9.83
CA ASP A 212 11.59 -20.30 -10.50
C ASP A 212 10.65 -19.15 -10.94
N SER A 213 9.51 -18.97 -10.27
CA SER A 213 8.47 -18.01 -10.60
C SER A 213 8.65 -16.75 -9.73
N PRO A 214 8.64 -15.54 -10.33
CA PRO A 214 8.85 -14.30 -9.58
C PRO A 214 7.78 -14.16 -8.50
N GLY A 215 8.23 -13.97 -7.25
CA GLY A 215 7.40 -13.98 -6.05
C GLY A 215 6.23 -12.99 -6.08
N GLY A 216 5.16 -13.35 -5.37
CA GLY A 216 3.97 -12.53 -5.21
C GLY A 216 4.25 -11.19 -4.51
N ILE A 217 3.29 -10.27 -4.63
CA ILE A 217 3.38 -8.92 -4.06
C ILE A 217 3.55 -8.99 -2.53
N ASN A 218 4.51 -8.24 -1.99
CA ASN A 218 4.78 -8.13 -0.56
C ASN A 218 3.58 -7.57 0.19
N PHE A 219 3.36 -8.12 1.39
CA PHE A 219 2.27 -7.72 2.27
C PHE A 219 2.24 -6.21 2.54
N PHE A 220 3.39 -5.55 2.59
CA PHE A 220 3.50 -4.12 2.85
C PHE A 220 3.07 -3.23 1.68
N PHE A 221 3.22 -3.69 0.43
CA PHE A 221 2.96 -2.89 -0.77
C PHE A 221 1.57 -2.21 -0.80
N PRO A 222 0.44 -2.91 -0.61
CA PRO A 222 -0.87 -2.27 -0.63
C PRO A 222 -1.04 -1.22 0.49
N PHE A 223 -0.42 -1.42 1.65
CA PHE A 223 -0.46 -0.46 2.75
C PHE A 223 0.44 0.75 2.51
N ALA A 224 1.60 0.56 1.89
CA ALA A 224 2.48 1.66 1.49
C ALA A 224 1.79 2.54 0.42
N ALA A 225 1.17 1.91 -0.58
CA ALA A 225 0.39 2.63 -1.60
C ALA A 225 -0.80 3.37 -0.98
N ALA A 226 -1.57 2.71 -0.11
CA ALA A 226 -2.66 3.36 0.61
C ALA A 226 -2.16 4.46 1.57
N GLY A 227 -0.96 4.32 2.13
CA GLY A 227 -0.32 5.29 3.02
C GLY A 227 -0.07 6.65 2.38
N LEU A 228 0.08 6.71 1.05
CA LEU A 228 0.17 8.00 0.34
C LEU A 228 -1.14 8.80 0.35
N ALA A 229 -2.29 8.15 0.61
CA ALA A 229 -3.60 8.80 0.69
C ALA A 229 -4.19 8.82 2.11
N LEU A 230 -3.96 7.74 2.88
CA LEU A 230 -4.57 7.47 4.19
C LEU A 230 -3.56 7.43 5.33
N THR A 231 -2.28 7.66 5.04
CA THR A 231 -1.19 7.81 6.01
C THR A 231 -1.19 6.73 7.11
N ASN A 232 -1.31 7.07 8.39
CA ASN A 232 -1.35 6.12 9.51
C ASN A 232 -2.63 5.29 9.58
N THR A 233 -3.72 5.74 8.95
CA THR A 233 -4.94 4.92 8.81
C THR A 233 -4.69 3.70 7.91
N ALA A 234 -3.69 3.74 7.02
CA ALA A 234 -3.21 2.56 6.30
C ALA A 234 -2.00 1.90 6.98
N PHE A 235 -1.07 2.68 7.52
CA PHE A 235 0.17 2.15 8.07
C PHE A 235 0.01 1.40 9.41
N LEU A 236 -0.85 1.85 10.33
CA LEU A 236 -1.07 1.13 11.59
C LEU A 236 -1.72 -0.26 11.38
N PRO A 237 -2.76 -0.41 10.52
CA PRO A 237 -3.26 -1.74 10.14
C PRO A 237 -2.18 -2.68 9.63
N TYR A 238 -1.22 -2.20 8.87
CA TYR A 238 -0.09 -3.02 8.44
C TYR A 238 0.70 -3.58 9.63
N LEU A 239 1.06 -2.74 10.61
CA LEU A 239 1.78 -3.19 11.80
C LEU A 239 0.99 -4.23 12.62
N ILE A 240 -0.34 -4.10 12.65
CA ILE A 240 -1.23 -5.05 13.30
C ILE A 240 -1.31 -6.37 12.53
N LEU A 241 -1.37 -6.33 11.20
CA LEU A 241 -1.71 -7.50 10.38
C LEU A 241 -0.50 -8.24 9.79
N ARG A 242 0.68 -7.58 9.69
CA ARG A 242 1.88 -8.13 9.04
C ARG A 242 2.23 -9.55 9.50
N PRO A 243 2.72 -10.45 8.63
CA PRO A 243 3.01 -11.83 9.00
C PRO A 243 3.98 -11.97 10.19
N LEU A 244 3.81 -13.05 10.97
CA LEU A 244 4.75 -13.48 12.01
C LEU A 244 5.91 -14.18 11.33
N HIS A 245 6.89 -13.42 10.84
CA HIS A 245 8.17 -14.01 10.45
C HIS A 245 9.16 -13.83 11.59
N LYS A 246 9.71 -14.95 12.08
CA LYS A 246 11.03 -14.90 12.68
C LYS A 246 11.99 -14.79 11.51
N VAL A 247 12.71 -13.68 11.44
CA VAL A 247 13.81 -13.50 10.48
C VAL A 247 14.95 -14.39 11.00
N ASP A 248 14.79 -15.70 10.84
CA ASP A 248 15.81 -16.67 11.22
C ASP A 248 16.97 -16.65 10.21
N LYS A 249 16.74 -16.05 9.03
CA LYS A 249 17.74 -15.84 7.98
C LYS A 249 17.62 -14.42 7.38
N PRO A 250 18.74 -13.80 7.01
CA PRO A 250 18.75 -12.56 6.25
C PRO A 250 18.00 -12.69 4.92
N VAL A 251 17.44 -11.59 4.42
CA VAL A 251 16.76 -11.56 3.11
C VAL A 251 17.77 -11.29 2.01
N MET A 252 17.79 -12.15 1.00
CA MET A 252 18.67 -12.00 -0.16
C MET A 252 18.01 -11.10 -1.22
N GLN A 253 18.81 -10.33 -1.95
CA GLN A 253 18.32 -9.46 -3.03
C GLN A 253 17.53 -10.24 -4.08
N GLU A 254 17.95 -11.46 -4.37
CA GLU A 254 17.37 -12.35 -5.38
C GLU A 254 16.01 -12.90 -4.97
N GLU A 255 15.66 -12.86 -3.69
CA GLU A 255 14.36 -13.32 -3.15
C GLU A 255 13.27 -12.25 -3.23
N VAL A 256 13.65 -11.00 -3.54
CA VAL A 256 12.75 -9.85 -3.56
C VAL A 256 12.30 -9.56 -5.00
N PRO A 257 10.99 -9.38 -5.25
CA PRO A 257 10.49 -8.98 -6.56
C PRO A 257 11.19 -7.71 -7.08
N GLU A 258 11.54 -7.69 -8.38
CA GLU A 258 12.34 -6.62 -8.99
C GLU A 258 11.74 -5.22 -8.77
N ILE A 259 10.41 -5.09 -8.83
CA ILE A 259 9.73 -3.81 -8.62
C ILE A 259 9.90 -3.32 -7.17
N GLU A 260 9.85 -4.21 -6.19
CA GLU A 260 10.01 -3.88 -4.78
C GLU A 260 11.46 -3.55 -4.46
N LEU A 261 12.40 -4.27 -5.07
CA LEU A 261 13.83 -3.96 -4.95
C LEU A 261 14.14 -2.59 -5.57
N LYS A 262 13.61 -2.30 -6.76
CA LYS A 262 13.79 -1.00 -7.43
C LYS A 262 13.16 0.15 -6.65
N LEU A 263 11.98 -0.02 -6.08
CA LEU A 263 11.33 1.06 -5.32
C LEU A 263 11.94 1.19 -3.92
N GLY A 264 12.18 0.08 -3.26
CA GLY A 264 12.66 0.01 -1.89
C GLY A 264 14.13 0.31 -1.72
N GLU A 265 15.02 -0.07 -2.65
CA GLU A 265 16.48 0.16 -2.54
C GLU A 265 16.99 1.32 -3.42
N SER A 266 16.15 1.97 -4.22
CA SER A 266 16.59 3.07 -5.10
C SER A 266 16.96 4.32 -4.31
N LYS A 267 18.26 4.54 -4.11
CA LYS A 267 18.79 5.76 -3.50
C LYS A 267 18.32 7.04 -4.21
N PRO A 268 18.31 7.15 -5.55
CA PRO A 268 17.78 8.34 -6.22
C PRO A 268 16.32 8.62 -5.87
N LEU A 269 15.47 7.59 -5.87
CA LEU A 269 14.04 7.74 -5.56
C LEU A 269 13.82 8.17 -4.11
N LEU A 270 14.47 7.49 -3.17
CA LEU A 270 14.40 7.83 -1.74
C LEU A 270 15.00 9.23 -1.46
N SER A 271 16.01 9.64 -2.23
CA SER A 271 16.57 11.00 -2.17
C SER A 271 15.56 12.03 -2.63
N VAL A 272 14.79 11.77 -3.69
CA VAL A 272 13.72 12.66 -4.14
C VAL A 272 12.67 12.84 -3.04
N TYR A 273 12.22 11.76 -2.39
CA TYR A 273 11.26 11.87 -1.28
C TYR A 273 11.85 12.62 -0.07
N GLY A 274 13.10 12.32 0.30
CA GLY A 274 13.81 13.01 1.36
C GLY A 274 13.93 14.52 1.12
N VAL A 275 14.38 14.90 -0.08
CA VAL A 275 14.53 16.31 -0.49
C VAL A 275 13.17 16.99 -0.58
N ALA A 276 12.13 16.32 -1.06
CA ALA A 276 10.77 16.88 -1.07
C ALA A 276 10.27 17.21 0.35
N GLY A 277 10.55 16.35 1.33
CA GLY A 277 10.21 16.63 2.73
C GLY A 277 11.06 17.76 3.34
N LEU A 278 12.36 17.81 3.04
CA LEU A 278 13.21 18.96 3.43
C LEU A 278 12.71 20.28 2.83
N TYR A 279 12.32 20.24 1.56
CA TYR A 279 11.75 21.38 0.87
C TYR A 279 10.41 21.78 1.48
N SER A 280 9.59 20.82 1.92
CA SER A 280 8.32 21.09 2.59
C SER A 280 8.52 21.79 3.94
N ILE A 281 9.55 21.39 4.70
CA ILE A 281 9.97 22.09 5.93
C ILE A 281 10.40 23.52 5.59
N TRP A 282 11.28 23.68 4.61
CA TRP A 282 11.70 25.01 4.15
C TRP A 282 10.51 25.86 3.70
N TRP A 283 9.56 25.27 2.96
CA TRP A 283 8.35 25.94 2.48
C TRP A 283 7.48 26.44 3.63
N ALA A 284 7.31 25.65 4.70
CA ALA A 284 6.57 26.08 5.88
C ALA A 284 7.15 27.38 6.48
N PHE A 285 8.48 27.52 6.50
CA PHE A 285 9.16 28.66 7.11
C PHE A 285 9.41 29.85 6.17
N PHE A 286 9.54 29.61 4.87
CA PHE A 286 9.97 30.66 3.92
C PHE A 286 9.08 30.78 2.67
N GLY A 287 8.21 29.81 2.40
CA GLY A 287 7.27 29.87 1.27
C GLY A 287 6.29 31.02 1.44
N ARG A 288 5.93 31.69 0.34
CA ARG A 288 4.93 32.79 0.28
C ARG A 288 5.16 33.89 1.33
N PRO A 289 6.05 34.87 1.07
CA PRO A 289 6.39 35.94 2.00
C PRO A 289 5.20 36.76 2.52
N GLU A 290 4.10 36.80 1.76
CA GLU A 290 2.87 37.50 2.13
C GLU A 290 2.16 36.95 3.38
N PHE A 291 2.55 35.76 3.85
CA PHE A 291 2.03 35.14 5.09
C PHE A 291 2.82 35.51 6.36
N GLY A 292 3.73 36.47 6.25
CA GLY A 292 4.51 36.98 7.39
C GLY A 292 5.81 36.22 7.65
N GLY A 293 6.48 36.63 8.74
CA GLY A 293 7.76 36.10 9.18
C GLY A 293 7.63 34.82 10.00
N LEU A 294 8.74 34.40 10.60
CA LEU A 294 8.82 33.14 11.37
C LEU A 294 7.89 33.13 12.59
N THR A 295 7.75 34.27 13.28
CA THR A 295 6.90 34.39 14.46
C THR A 295 5.42 34.26 14.08
N GLU A 296 4.99 34.94 13.02
CA GLU A 296 3.61 34.87 12.51
C GLU A 296 3.28 33.45 12.02
N ARG A 297 4.24 32.78 11.38
CA ARG A 297 4.10 31.38 10.92
C ARG A 297 3.97 30.42 12.08
N TRP A 298 4.77 30.58 13.14
CA TRP A 298 4.64 29.75 14.33
C TRP A 298 3.30 29.98 15.03
N ALA A 299 2.87 31.23 15.16
CA ALA A 299 1.55 31.56 15.70
C ALA A 299 0.42 30.95 14.85
N SER A 300 0.50 31.08 13.52
CA SER A 300 -0.44 30.46 12.58
C SER A 300 -0.45 28.94 12.69
N PHE A 301 0.72 28.29 12.86
CA PHE A 301 0.79 26.85 13.09
C PHE A 301 0.03 26.45 14.36
N THR A 302 0.29 27.14 15.48
CA THR A 302 -0.37 26.83 16.74
C THR A 302 -1.88 27.07 16.69
N ASP A 303 -2.30 28.15 16.02
CA ASP A 303 -3.70 28.47 15.82
C ASP A 303 -4.39 27.39 14.97
N LEU A 304 -3.81 27.04 13.83
CA LEU A 304 -4.32 25.99 12.94
C LEU A 304 -4.39 24.63 13.62
N VAL A 305 -3.38 24.21 14.37
CA VAL A 305 -3.41 22.91 15.07
C VAL A 305 -4.47 22.88 16.18
N SER A 306 -4.76 24.02 16.81
CA SER A 306 -5.75 24.13 17.89
C SER A 306 -7.20 24.36 17.42
N SER A 307 -7.39 24.79 16.17
CA SER A 307 -8.70 25.18 15.62
C SER A 307 -9.14 24.34 14.43
N ASP A 308 -8.22 23.83 13.62
CA ASP A 308 -8.50 23.09 12.39
C ASP A 308 -8.21 21.59 12.58
N ARG A 309 -9.25 20.79 12.36
CA ARG A 309 -9.21 19.34 12.55
C ARG A 309 -8.22 18.65 11.61
N LEU A 310 -8.12 19.14 10.37
CA LEU A 310 -7.27 18.54 9.35
C LEU A 310 -5.80 18.78 9.69
N MET A 311 -5.46 20.01 10.12
CA MET A 311 -4.11 20.34 10.59
C MET A 311 -3.73 19.62 11.87
N PHE A 312 -4.67 19.49 12.80
CA PHE A 312 -4.49 18.64 13.97
C PHE A 312 -4.20 17.19 13.57
N ALA A 313 -4.99 16.61 12.66
CA ALA A 313 -4.81 15.25 12.18
C ALA A 313 -3.43 15.05 11.53
N PHE A 314 -3.01 15.92 10.60
CA PHE A 314 -1.69 15.83 9.97
C PHE A 314 -0.54 15.90 10.96
N SER A 315 -0.69 16.71 12.02
CA SER A 315 0.33 16.84 13.06
C SER A 315 0.44 15.57 13.91
N VAL A 316 -0.69 15.00 14.32
CA VAL A 316 -0.72 13.72 15.05
C VAL A 316 -0.16 12.60 14.18
N GLU A 317 -0.51 12.57 12.90
CA GLU A 317 -0.02 11.62 11.91
C GLU A 317 1.52 11.67 11.76
N ALA A 318 2.12 12.86 11.70
CA ALA A 318 3.57 13.01 11.65
C ALA A 318 4.25 12.45 12.92
N VAL A 319 3.65 12.68 14.09
CA VAL A 319 4.14 12.13 15.37
C VAL A 319 4.01 10.60 15.40
N LEU A 320 2.90 10.06 14.90
CA LEU A 320 2.70 8.61 14.81
C LEU A 320 3.73 7.96 13.89
N TYR A 321 4.03 8.55 12.73
CA TYR A 321 5.13 8.03 11.91
C TYR A 321 6.46 8.02 12.64
N TRP A 322 6.77 9.10 13.37
CA TRP A 322 8.00 9.14 14.16
C TRP A 322 8.05 8.05 15.23
N ILE A 323 6.98 7.86 16.00
CA ILE A 323 6.94 6.82 17.04
C ILE A 323 7.08 5.43 16.40
N PHE A 324 6.36 5.17 15.31
CA PHE A 324 6.24 3.83 14.76
C PHE A 324 7.34 3.45 13.76
N GLN A 325 8.08 4.41 13.18
CA GLN A 325 9.17 4.10 12.24
C GLN A 325 10.27 3.25 12.86
N GLY A 326 10.50 3.38 14.18
CA GLY A 326 11.53 2.62 14.89
C GLY A 326 11.33 1.11 14.79
N TRP A 327 10.07 0.64 14.81
CA TRP A 327 9.76 -0.78 14.60
C TRP A 327 10.15 -1.28 13.20
N LEU A 328 10.00 -0.42 12.17
CA LEU A 328 10.41 -0.78 10.81
C LEU A 328 11.92 -0.80 10.65
N VAL A 329 12.61 0.17 11.25
CA VAL A 329 14.08 0.27 11.23
C VAL A 329 14.71 -0.97 11.85
N ASP A 330 14.22 -1.40 13.01
CA ASP A 330 14.73 -2.61 13.67
C ASP A 330 14.53 -3.87 12.84
N ASP A 331 13.34 -4.02 12.26
CA ASP A 331 13.04 -5.16 11.41
C ASP A 331 13.89 -5.14 10.13
N ASP A 332 14.14 -3.96 9.56
CA ASP A 332 14.98 -3.78 8.36
C ASP A 332 16.46 -4.09 8.61
N MET A 333 17.00 -3.67 9.75
CA MET A 333 18.38 -4.01 10.12
C MET A 333 18.57 -5.52 10.32
N ARG A 334 17.59 -6.19 10.96
CA ARG A 334 17.63 -7.65 11.13
C ARG A 334 17.65 -8.39 9.80
N ARG A 335 16.86 -7.94 8.82
CA ARG A 335 16.85 -8.53 7.47
C ARG A 335 18.17 -8.39 6.73
N ARG A 336 18.89 -7.29 6.97
CA ARG A 336 20.19 -7.00 6.36
C ARG A 336 21.35 -7.67 7.09
N ALA A 337 21.08 -8.57 8.05
CA ALA A 337 22.08 -9.15 8.95
C ALA A 337 22.95 -8.09 9.67
N ALA A 338 22.39 -6.89 9.90
CA ALA A 338 23.11 -5.75 10.40
C ALA A 338 22.73 -5.41 11.84
N VAL A 339 23.65 -4.79 12.56
CA VAL A 339 23.47 -4.46 13.98
C VAL A 339 22.46 -3.32 14.15
N SER A 340 21.36 -3.58 14.87
CA SER A 340 20.29 -2.61 15.13
C SER A 340 20.68 -1.48 16.10
N GLU A 341 21.81 -1.62 16.79
CA GLU A 341 22.32 -0.67 17.80
C GLU A 341 23.35 0.31 17.23
N GLY A 342 23.51 0.36 15.90
CA GLY A 342 24.39 1.32 15.25
C GLY A 342 23.88 2.77 15.31
N VAL A 343 24.77 3.72 15.00
CA VAL A 343 24.45 5.17 14.96
C VAL A 343 23.33 5.48 13.98
N VAL A 344 23.34 4.86 12.79
CA VAL A 344 22.35 5.13 11.73
C VAL A 344 20.93 4.70 12.14
N PRO A 345 20.68 3.47 12.63
CA PRO A 345 19.40 3.09 13.22
C PRO A 345 18.99 3.94 14.42
N TRP A 346 19.94 4.33 15.27
CA TRP A 346 19.66 5.18 16.43
C TRP A 346 19.14 6.56 16.00
N ILE A 347 19.84 7.23 15.06
CA ILE A 347 19.39 8.50 14.46
C ILE A 347 17.98 8.36 13.88
N ALA A 348 17.71 7.25 13.18
CA ALA A 348 16.40 6.95 12.59
C ALA A 348 15.28 6.88 13.62
N LYS A 349 15.55 6.44 14.84
CA LYS A 349 14.55 6.31 15.91
C LYS A 349 14.38 7.61 16.68
N THR A 350 15.47 8.36 16.86
CA THR A 350 15.49 9.56 17.71
C THR A 350 15.04 10.80 16.97
N VAL A 351 15.44 10.97 15.71
CA VAL A 351 15.09 12.13 14.90
C VAL A 351 13.93 11.73 13.97
N PRO A 352 12.84 12.51 13.85
CA PRO A 352 11.65 12.19 13.04
C PRO A 352 11.91 11.89 11.55
N PHE A 353 11.31 12.66 10.64
CA PHE A 353 11.52 12.53 9.20
C PHE A 353 13.01 12.53 8.80
N LEU A 354 13.81 13.44 9.37
CA LEU A 354 15.24 13.56 9.06
C LEU A 354 16.02 12.29 9.41
N GLY A 355 15.71 11.66 10.54
CA GLY A 355 16.41 10.45 10.94
C GLY A 355 16.12 9.31 9.98
N LEU A 356 14.87 9.17 9.56
CA LEU A 356 14.50 8.18 8.55
C LEU A 356 15.14 8.46 7.20
N PHE A 357 15.23 9.72 6.78
CA PHE A 357 15.87 10.07 5.52
C PHE A 357 17.35 9.70 5.53
N VAL A 358 18.06 10.06 6.60
CA VAL A 358 19.45 9.66 6.83
C VAL A 358 19.61 8.13 6.80
N TYR A 359 18.70 7.42 7.47
CA TYR A 359 18.69 5.96 7.46
C TYR A 359 18.55 5.39 6.05
N MET A 360 17.65 5.91 5.22
CA MET A 360 17.45 5.43 3.86
C MET A 360 18.68 5.62 2.96
N LEU A 361 19.48 6.66 3.21
CA LEU A 361 20.70 6.92 2.43
C LEU A 361 21.88 6.02 2.84
N TRP A 362 21.97 5.71 4.13
CA TRP A 362 23.16 5.07 4.74
C TRP A 362 22.93 3.68 5.32
N ARG A 363 21.70 3.15 5.25
CA ARG A 363 21.47 1.75 5.63
C ARG A 363 22.31 0.80 4.76
N PRO A 364 22.78 -0.32 5.32
CA PRO A 364 23.50 -1.33 4.55
C PRO A 364 22.66 -1.85 3.39
N PRO A 365 23.23 -2.24 2.24
CA PRO A 365 22.48 -2.93 1.19
C PRO A 365 21.99 -4.31 1.69
N LEU A 366 20.99 -4.87 1.02
CA LEU A 366 20.61 -6.28 1.21
C LEU A 366 21.76 -7.20 0.78
N LEU A 367 21.82 -8.40 1.35
CA LEU A 367 22.84 -9.39 0.98
C LEU A 367 22.56 -9.92 -0.44
N SER A 368 23.63 -10.23 -1.17
CA SER A 368 23.54 -10.88 -2.49
C SER A 368 24.19 -12.26 -2.42
N GLN A 369 23.66 -13.25 -3.14
CA GLN A 369 24.23 -14.61 -3.12
C GLN A 369 25.68 -14.64 -3.66
N GLN A 370 26.06 -13.69 -4.52
CA GLN A 370 27.43 -13.58 -5.06
C GLN A 370 28.48 -13.21 -4.00
N SER A 371 28.07 -12.63 -2.87
CA SER A 371 28.98 -12.28 -1.76
C SER A 371 29.32 -13.47 -0.83
N GLU A 372 28.63 -14.61 -0.97
CA GLU A 372 28.81 -15.80 -0.13
C GLU A 372 29.69 -16.91 -0.75
N GLU A 373 30.35 -16.68 -1.90
CA GLU A 373 31.44 -17.56 -2.38
C GLU A 373 32.83 -17.06 -1.92
N PRO A 374 33.30 -17.40 -0.70
CA PRO A 374 34.72 -17.27 -0.38
C PRO A 374 35.47 -18.42 -1.08
N GLY A 375 36.13 -18.11 -2.21
CA GLY A 375 37.26 -18.92 -2.67
C GLY A 375 37.06 -19.79 -3.91
N ARG A 376 36.48 -19.28 -5.00
CA ARG A 376 36.85 -19.82 -6.32
C ARG A 376 38.22 -19.27 -6.70
N GLN A 377 39.24 -20.02 -6.29
CA GLN A 377 40.64 -19.79 -6.62
C GLN A 377 40.78 -19.45 -8.11
N ARG A 378 41.46 -18.33 -8.39
CA ARG A 378 42.12 -18.14 -9.68
C ARG A 378 43.20 -19.23 -9.78
N GLY A 379 42.83 -20.33 -10.43
CA GLY A 379 43.77 -21.30 -11.00
C GLY A 379 44.09 -20.91 -12.42
#